data_AF-A0A8T1S6D4-F1
#
_entry.id   AF-A0A8T1S6D4-F1
#
_cell.length_a   1.000
_cell.length_b   1.000
_cell.length_c   1.000
_cell.angle_alpha   90.00
_cell.angle_beta   90.00
_cell.angle_gamma   90.00
#
_symmetry.space_group_name_H-M   'P 1'
#
loop_
_entity.id
_entity.type
_entity.pdbx_description
1 polymer ?
#
loop_
_entity_poly.entity_id
_entity_poly.type
_entity_poly.pdbx_seq_one_letter_code
_entity_poly.pdbx_strand_id
1 'polypeptide(L)'
;MSISAAGCWLVLCLFIADKQLSLQISPACESEQHYEYSGRCCTKCEPGKYMSAKCTATSETVCQPCGPNEYMDAWNEEDKCLLHKICDEGKGLIEVNPGNRTFQRQCACTLGYHCNEDCDYCLRNTKCAPGFGVQHPGKIYG
;
A
#
# COMPACT_ATOMS: atom_id res chain seq x y z
N MET A 1 28.24 11.41 75.33
CA MET A 1 28.42 12.58 74.44
C MET A 1 28.37 12.06 73.01
N SER A 2 27.30 12.43 72.34
CA SER A 2 26.86 12.01 71.02
C SER A 2 27.79 12.54 69.92
N ILE A 3 28.25 11.66 69.03
CA ILE A 3 28.89 12.05 67.77
C ILE A 3 28.08 11.41 66.63
N SER A 4 27.67 12.26 65.70
CA SER A 4 26.70 12.06 64.62
C SER A 4 26.89 10.79 63.78
N ALA A 5 25.80 10.05 63.57
CA ALA A 5 25.64 9.06 62.49
C ALA A 5 25.30 9.74 61.15
N ALA A 6 26.09 10.74 60.77
CA ALA A 6 25.98 11.45 59.49
C ALA A 6 27.38 11.54 58.88
N GLY A 7 27.76 10.58 58.04
CA GLY A 7 29.03 10.65 57.31
C GLY A 7 29.86 9.36 57.24
N CYS A 8 29.25 8.18 57.10
CA CYS A 8 30.02 6.98 56.76
C CYS A 8 29.21 5.97 55.92
N TRP A 9 28.50 6.47 54.91
CA TRP A 9 27.92 5.66 53.82
C TRP A 9 28.20 6.30 52.45
N LEU A 10 29.29 7.08 52.35
CA LEU A 10 29.62 7.88 51.16
C LEU A 10 30.61 7.22 50.18
N VAL A 11 31.01 5.95 50.34
CA VAL A 11 32.16 5.43 49.57
C VAL A 11 31.97 4.06 48.90
N LEU A 12 30.77 3.44 48.89
CA LEU A 12 30.64 2.11 48.28
C LEU A 12 29.37 1.81 47.47
N CYS A 13 28.80 2.81 46.79
CA CYS A 13 27.77 2.58 45.75
C CYS A 13 28.03 3.41 44.47
N LEU A 14 29.29 3.69 44.11
CA LEU A 14 29.65 4.54 42.96
C LEU A 14 30.07 3.79 41.68
N PHE A 15 29.83 2.48 41.53
CA PHE A 15 30.20 1.80 40.27
C PHE A 15 29.22 0.69 39.87
N ILE A 16 27.95 1.03 39.69
CA ILE A 16 27.12 0.32 38.70
C ILE A 16 26.55 1.37 37.74
N ALA A 17 27.46 2.02 37.01
CA ALA A 17 27.09 2.81 35.85
C ALA A 17 26.47 1.86 34.81
N ASP A 18 25.15 1.92 34.73
CA ASP A 18 24.43 2.11 33.47
C ASP A 18 25.05 1.41 32.25
N LYS A 19 24.79 0.10 32.14
CA LYS A 19 24.83 -0.59 30.85
C LYS A 19 23.40 -0.88 30.43
N GLN A 20 22.57 0.17 30.34
CA GLN A 20 21.41 0.12 29.46
C GLN A 20 21.97 0.06 28.02
N LEU A 21 22.25 -1.15 27.54
CA LEU A 21 22.33 -1.40 26.11
C LEU A 21 20.92 -1.14 25.57
N SER A 22 20.60 0.13 25.32
CA SER A 22 19.47 0.48 24.50
C SER A 22 19.80 -0.05 23.12
N LEU A 23 19.27 -1.24 22.82
CA LEU A 23 19.04 -1.64 21.45
C LEU A 23 18.08 -0.56 20.92
N GLN A 24 18.65 0.45 20.25
CA GLN A 24 17.88 1.46 19.54
C GLN A 24 17.22 0.74 18.37
N ILE A 25 16.15 -0.01 18.65
CA ILE A 25 15.21 -0.45 17.64
C ILE A 25 14.60 0.85 17.13
N SER A 26 15.14 1.40 16.03
CA SER A 26 14.59 2.62 15.45
C SER A 26 13.16 2.31 15.00
N PRO A 27 12.13 2.91 15.62
CA PRO A 27 10.74 2.61 15.24
C PRO A 27 10.34 3.36 13.95
N ALA A 28 11.31 3.86 13.19
CA ALA A 28 11.08 4.84 12.13
C ALA A 28 10.74 4.24 10.76
N CYS A 29 10.97 2.93 10.56
CA CYS A 29 10.78 2.30 9.24
C CYS A 29 9.66 1.27 9.14
N GLU A 30 8.91 1.06 10.21
CA GLU A 30 7.78 0.13 10.26
C GLU A 30 6.46 0.82 9.83
N SER A 31 6.53 1.61 8.75
CA SER A 31 5.40 2.36 8.20
C SER A 31 5.16 1.95 6.76
N GLU A 32 3.88 1.84 6.35
CA GLU A 32 3.50 1.53 4.96
C GLU A 32 4.12 2.47 3.92
N GLN A 33 4.46 3.69 4.33
CA GLN A 33 5.01 4.75 3.48
C GLN A 33 6.54 4.73 3.38
N HIS A 34 7.20 3.84 4.12
CA HIS A 34 8.65 3.80 4.23
C HIS A 34 9.19 2.42 3.87
N TYR A 35 10.45 2.38 3.43
CA TYR A 35 11.19 1.17 3.13
C TYR A 35 12.62 1.29 3.62
N GLU A 36 13.22 0.15 3.98
CA GLU A 36 14.61 0.10 4.40
C GLU A 36 15.52 -0.14 3.19
N TYR A 37 16.54 0.70 3.05
CA TYR A 37 17.56 0.54 2.02
C TYR A 37 18.92 0.99 2.54
N SER A 38 19.94 0.13 2.44
CA SER A 38 21.30 0.42 2.93
C SER A 38 21.36 0.87 4.41
N GLY A 39 20.54 0.27 5.28
CA GLY A 39 20.52 0.55 6.72
C GLY A 39 19.93 1.92 7.10
N ARG A 40 19.26 2.60 6.16
CA ARG A 40 18.49 3.82 6.39
C ARG A 40 17.04 3.63 6.02
N CYS A 41 16.20 4.46 6.62
CA CYS A 41 14.79 4.52 6.30
C CYS A 41 14.52 5.55 5.21
N CYS A 42 13.81 5.14 4.17
CA CYS A 42 13.52 5.96 3.00
C CYS A 42 12.02 6.00 2.72
N THR A 43 11.53 7.10 2.19
CA THR A 43 10.10 7.25 1.86
C THR A 43 9.81 6.63 0.49
N LYS A 44 8.77 5.80 0.42
CA LYS A 44 8.22 5.24 -0.82
C LYS A 44 7.61 6.34 -1.70
N CYS A 45 7.27 6.00 -2.93
CA CYS A 45 6.55 6.92 -3.80
C CYS A 45 5.05 6.91 -3.48
N GLU A 46 4.45 8.10 -3.42
CA GLU A 46 3.02 8.27 -3.23
C GLU A 46 2.20 7.73 -4.43
N PRO A 47 0.90 7.42 -4.25
CA PRO A 47 0.02 7.08 -5.35
C PRO A 47 0.10 8.06 -6.53
N GLY A 48 0.06 7.55 -7.75
CA GLY A 48 0.24 8.32 -8.98
C GLY A 48 1.69 8.57 -9.38
N LYS A 49 2.66 8.03 -8.64
CA LYS A 49 4.09 8.09 -8.97
C LYS A 49 4.74 6.72 -8.86
N TYR A 50 5.81 6.53 -9.63
CA TYR A 50 6.71 5.37 -9.55
C TYR A 50 8.12 5.81 -9.12
N MET A 51 8.90 4.86 -8.62
CA MET A 51 10.26 5.05 -8.14
C MET A 51 11.27 5.02 -9.29
N SER A 52 11.69 6.19 -9.73
CA SER A 52 12.74 6.32 -10.75
C SER A 52 14.15 6.07 -10.20
N ALA A 53 14.39 6.35 -8.92
CA ALA A 53 15.64 6.03 -8.23
C ALA A 53 15.40 5.82 -6.73
N LYS A 54 16.08 4.82 -6.17
CA LYS A 54 16.12 4.60 -4.71
C LYS A 54 16.88 5.72 -4.02
N CYS A 55 16.61 5.90 -2.73
CA CYS A 55 17.42 6.75 -1.88
C CYS A 55 18.87 6.25 -1.85
N THR A 56 19.80 7.13 -1.52
CA THR A 56 21.20 6.79 -1.28
C THR A 56 21.60 7.22 0.13
N ALA A 57 22.90 7.12 0.48
CA ALA A 57 23.39 7.64 1.76
C ALA A 57 23.13 9.15 1.93
N THR A 58 23.00 9.91 0.84
CA THR A 58 22.89 11.38 0.86
C THR A 58 21.67 11.93 0.12
N SER A 59 20.95 11.11 -0.65
CA SER A 59 19.77 11.53 -1.41
C SER A 59 18.53 10.75 -1.01
N GLU A 60 17.37 11.40 -1.09
CA GLU A 60 16.08 10.75 -0.92
C GLU A 60 15.64 9.98 -2.17
N THR A 61 14.58 9.19 -2.04
CA THR A 61 13.91 8.52 -3.16
C THR A 61 13.47 9.53 -4.22
N VAL A 62 13.66 9.21 -5.49
CA VAL A 62 13.20 10.05 -6.61
C VAL A 62 11.97 9.41 -7.26
N CYS A 63 10.84 10.10 -7.16
CA CYS A 63 9.56 9.66 -7.69
C CYS A 63 9.14 10.48 -8.92
N GLN A 64 8.67 9.79 -9.96
CA GLN A 64 8.18 10.40 -11.20
C GLN A 64 6.68 10.10 -11.40
N PRO A 65 5.91 11.03 -11.99
CA PRO A 65 4.48 10.79 -12.23
C PRO A 65 4.26 9.65 -13.23
N CYS A 66 3.19 8.89 -13.03
CA CYS A 66 2.74 7.91 -14.02
C CYS A 66 2.44 8.56 -15.38
N GLY A 67 2.75 7.83 -16.45
CA GLY A 67 2.51 8.26 -17.82
C GLY A 67 1.03 8.28 -18.20
N PRO A 68 0.71 8.61 -19.46
CA PRO A 68 -0.63 8.44 -20.00
C PRO A 68 -1.07 6.97 -19.95
N ASN A 69 -2.31 6.73 -19.55
CA ASN A 69 -2.92 5.40 -19.42
C ASN A 69 -2.26 4.47 -18.36
N GLU A 70 -1.56 5.05 -17.39
CA GLU A 70 -0.92 4.36 -16.28
C GLU A 70 -1.38 4.90 -14.92
N TYR A 71 -1.33 4.06 -13.90
CA TYR A 71 -1.70 4.41 -12.54
C TYR A 71 -0.86 3.68 -11.48
N MET A 72 -0.95 4.18 -10.25
CA MET A 72 -0.42 3.57 -9.04
C MET A 72 -1.29 4.00 -7.86
N ASP A 73 -1.88 3.07 -7.15
CA ASP A 73 -2.91 3.33 -6.12
C ASP A 73 -2.37 3.25 -4.68
N ALA A 74 -1.12 2.82 -4.51
CA ALA A 74 -0.48 2.63 -3.21
C ALA A 74 0.87 3.35 -3.08
N TRP A 75 1.34 3.46 -1.83
CA TRP A 75 2.72 3.81 -1.54
C TRP A 75 3.65 2.68 -2.00
N ASN A 76 4.54 2.97 -2.94
CA ASN A 76 5.18 1.92 -3.73
C ASN A 76 6.70 2.12 -3.90
N GLU A 77 7.36 1.04 -4.29
CA GLU A 77 8.78 0.99 -4.68
C GLU A 77 8.96 0.55 -6.14
N GLU A 78 7.88 0.60 -6.92
CA GLU A 78 7.84 0.07 -8.29
C GLU A 78 8.64 0.96 -9.23
N ASP A 79 9.36 0.35 -10.16
CA ASP A 79 10.17 1.06 -11.15
C ASP A 79 9.36 1.61 -12.34
N LYS A 80 8.07 1.28 -12.38
CA LYS A 80 7.09 1.71 -13.39
C LYS A 80 5.68 1.69 -12.83
N CYS A 81 4.78 2.41 -13.48
CA CYS A 81 3.37 2.38 -13.12
C CYS A 81 2.63 1.17 -13.74
N LEU A 82 1.47 0.85 -13.17
CA LEU A 82 0.58 -0.18 -13.70
C LEU A 82 -0.21 0.37 -14.89
N LEU A 83 -0.45 -0.45 -15.91
CA LEU A 83 -1.31 -0.08 -17.03
C LEU A 83 -2.79 -0.20 -16.62
N HIS A 84 -3.61 0.73 -17.07
CA HIS A 84 -5.06 0.57 -16.94
C HIS A 84 -5.57 -0.66 -17.70
N LYS A 85 -6.54 -1.37 -17.11
CA LYS A 85 -7.31 -2.41 -17.82
C LYS A 85 -7.97 -1.84 -19.06
N ILE A 86 -8.20 -2.68 -20.06
CA ILE A 86 -8.94 -2.32 -21.27
C ILE A 86 -10.38 -2.83 -21.10
N CYS A 87 -11.36 -1.94 -21.21
CA CYS A 87 -12.77 -2.34 -21.24
C CYS A 87 -13.11 -2.79 -22.66
N ASP A 88 -12.86 -4.07 -22.94
CA ASP A 88 -13.08 -4.67 -24.26
C ASP A 88 -14.57 -4.95 -24.50
N GLU A 89 -15.18 -4.16 -25.38
CA GLU A 89 -16.58 -4.34 -25.79
C GLU A 89 -16.85 -5.74 -26.37
N GLY A 90 -15.85 -6.36 -27.01
CA GLY A 90 -15.93 -7.73 -27.52
C GLY A 90 -16.08 -8.78 -26.41
N LYS A 91 -15.70 -8.45 -25.17
CA LYS A 91 -15.92 -9.25 -23.96
C LYS A 91 -17.16 -8.81 -23.17
N GLY A 92 -17.96 -7.90 -23.72
CA GLY A 92 -19.17 -7.37 -23.10
C GLY A 92 -18.91 -6.34 -22.00
N LEU A 93 -17.69 -5.82 -21.89
CA LEU A 93 -17.27 -4.81 -20.92
C LEU A 93 -17.43 -3.40 -21.52
N ILE A 94 -17.82 -2.45 -20.68
CA ILE A 94 -17.88 -1.02 -21.00
C ILE A 94 -17.12 -0.22 -19.95
N GLU A 95 -16.49 0.89 -20.37
CA GLU A 95 -15.88 1.83 -19.43
C GLU A 95 -16.97 2.59 -18.67
N VAL A 96 -16.91 2.54 -17.34
CA VAL A 96 -17.80 3.32 -16.47
C VAL A 96 -17.05 4.43 -15.75
N ASN A 97 -15.74 4.26 -15.57
CA ASN A 97 -14.86 5.27 -15.04
C ASN A 97 -13.49 5.14 -15.73
N PRO A 98 -12.98 6.19 -16.40
CA PRO A 98 -11.68 6.14 -17.09
C PRO A 98 -10.49 5.94 -16.14
N GLY A 99 -10.68 6.15 -14.84
CA GLY A 99 -9.60 6.14 -13.86
C GLY A 99 -8.75 7.42 -13.92
N ASN A 100 -7.65 7.41 -13.19
CA ASN A 100 -6.63 8.46 -13.21
C ASN A 100 -5.29 7.88 -12.74
N ARG A 101 -4.29 8.73 -12.51
CA ARG A 101 -2.97 8.27 -12.07
C ARG A 101 -2.97 7.56 -10.71
N THR A 102 -3.94 7.83 -9.84
CA THR A 102 -4.02 7.25 -8.49
C THR A 102 -5.03 6.11 -8.38
N PHE A 103 -5.74 5.78 -9.46
CA PHE A 103 -6.85 4.84 -9.41
C PHE A 103 -7.11 4.20 -10.77
N GLN A 104 -7.29 2.87 -10.78
CA GLN A 104 -7.48 2.10 -12.01
C GLN A 104 -8.77 2.47 -12.75
N ARG A 105 -8.75 2.41 -14.08
CA ARG A 105 -9.97 2.38 -14.91
C ARG A 105 -10.92 1.28 -14.41
N GLN A 106 -12.20 1.62 -14.28
CA GLN A 106 -13.25 0.64 -13.96
C GLN A 106 -14.04 0.28 -15.21
N CYS A 107 -14.19 -1.03 -15.40
CA CYS A 107 -15.05 -1.61 -16.40
C CYS A 107 -16.29 -2.21 -15.74
N ALA A 108 -17.39 -2.25 -16.47
CA ALA A 108 -18.59 -2.95 -16.06
C ALA A 108 -19.16 -3.82 -17.17
N CYS A 109 -19.86 -4.88 -16.82
CA CYS A 109 -20.62 -5.67 -17.78
C CYS A 109 -21.86 -4.91 -18.27
N THR A 110 -22.12 -5.02 -19.56
CA THR A 110 -23.36 -4.53 -20.17
C THR A 110 -24.61 -5.21 -19.58
N LEU A 111 -25.75 -4.54 -19.71
CA LEU A 111 -27.02 -5.04 -19.18
C LEU A 111 -27.34 -6.44 -19.73
N GLY A 112 -27.73 -7.36 -18.84
CA GLY A 112 -28.01 -8.75 -19.18
C GLY A 112 -26.81 -9.69 -19.05
N TYR A 113 -25.67 -9.18 -18.56
CA TYR A 113 -24.48 -9.95 -18.24
C TYR A 113 -24.01 -9.71 -16.79
N HIS A 114 -23.10 -10.56 -16.32
CA HIS A 114 -22.39 -10.44 -15.04
C HIS A 114 -20.91 -10.81 -15.23
N CYS A 115 -20.05 -10.30 -14.34
CA CYS A 115 -18.63 -10.59 -14.30
C CYS A 115 -18.38 -12.07 -14.00
N ASN A 116 -17.32 -12.64 -14.60
CA ASN A 116 -16.64 -13.81 -14.04
C ASN A 116 -15.89 -13.44 -12.74
N GLU A 117 -15.12 -14.37 -12.19
CA GLU A 117 -14.40 -14.19 -10.91
C GLU A 117 -13.54 -12.93 -10.86
N ASP A 118 -12.75 -12.68 -11.91
CA ASP A 118 -11.82 -11.53 -12.00
C ASP A 118 -12.36 -10.33 -12.81
N CYS A 119 -13.60 -10.43 -13.29
CA CYS A 119 -14.26 -9.52 -14.23
C CYS A 119 -13.43 -9.16 -15.50
N ASP A 120 -12.75 -10.17 -16.06
CA ASP A 120 -12.02 -10.03 -17.33
C ASP A 120 -12.91 -10.27 -18.57
N TYR A 121 -14.10 -10.87 -18.38
CA TYR A 121 -15.14 -11.01 -19.40
C TYR A 121 -16.53 -11.18 -18.77
N CYS A 122 -17.56 -10.91 -19.58
CA CYS A 122 -18.95 -10.91 -19.14
C CYS A 122 -19.71 -12.16 -19.58
N LEU A 123 -20.32 -12.83 -18.61
CA LEU A 123 -21.17 -14.00 -18.80
C LEU A 123 -22.63 -13.59 -18.91
N ARG A 124 -23.36 -14.19 -19.86
CA ARG A 124 -24.80 -13.91 -20.02
C ARG A 124 -25.56 -14.34 -18.77
N ASN A 125 -26.43 -13.48 -18.28
CA ASN A 125 -27.33 -13.82 -17.20
C ASN A 125 -28.29 -14.94 -17.63
N THR A 126 -28.37 -15.98 -16.80
CA THR A 126 -29.35 -17.05 -16.97
C THR A 126 -30.74 -16.55 -16.61
N LYS A 127 -31.72 -16.90 -17.45
CA LYS A 127 -33.12 -16.62 -17.16
C LYS A 127 -33.64 -17.66 -16.17
N CYS A 128 -34.34 -17.20 -15.14
CA CYS A 128 -35.05 -18.10 -14.22
C CYS A 128 -36.21 -18.78 -14.97
N ALA A 129 -36.50 -20.03 -14.61
CA ALA A 129 -37.70 -20.71 -15.08
C ALA A 129 -38.97 -20.04 -14.50
N PRO A 130 -40.15 -20.21 -15.12
CA PRO A 130 -41.41 -19.70 -14.57
C PRO A 130 -41.64 -20.18 -13.13
N GLY A 131 -42.04 -19.25 -12.25
CA GLY A 131 -42.22 -19.52 -10.82
C GLY A 131 -40.96 -19.34 -9.96
N PHE A 132 -39.80 -19.09 -10.57
CA PHE A 132 -38.54 -18.81 -9.87
C PHE A 132 -38.09 -17.36 -10.10
N GLY A 133 -37.30 -16.83 -9.17
CA GLY A 133 -36.75 -15.48 -9.22
C GLY A 133 -35.26 -15.43 -8.90
N VAL A 134 -34.64 -14.30 -9.17
CA VAL A 134 -33.23 -14.06 -8.84
C VAL A 134 -33.10 -13.91 -7.33
N GLN A 135 -32.27 -14.76 -6.71
CA GLN A 135 -31.98 -14.66 -5.28
C GLN A 135 -30.91 -13.60 -4.99
N HIS A 136 -29.86 -13.56 -5.82
CA HIS A 136 -28.78 -12.59 -5.71
C HIS A 136 -28.41 -12.07 -7.11
N PRO A 137 -28.24 -10.75 -7.28
CA PRO A 137 -27.75 -10.20 -8.53
C PRO A 137 -26.29 -10.62 -8.78
N GLY A 138 -25.94 -10.86 -10.04
CA GLY A 138 -24.54 -11.05 -10.43
C GLY A 138 -23.74 -9.76 -10.25
N LYS A 139 -22.43 -9.88 -9.96
CA LYS A 139 -21.53 -8.73 -9.95
C LYS A 139 -21.43 -8.16 -11.36
N ILE A 140 -21.46 -6.83 -11.48
CA ILE A 140 -21.32 -6.15 -12.78
C ILE A 140 -20.01 -5.36 -12.89
N TYR A 141 -19.30 -5.16 -11.79
CA TYR A 141 -18.02 -4.43 -11.73
C TYR A 141 -16.89 -5.39 -11.34
N GLY A 142 -15.70 -5.10 -11.88
CA GLY A 142 -14.42 -5.68 -11.45
C GLY A 142 -13.69 -4.82 -10.44
#